data_AF-A0A2D5BST0-F1
#
_entry.id   AF-A0A2D5BST0-F1
#
_cell.length_a   1.000
_cell.length_b   1.000
_cell.length_c   1.000
_cell.angle_alpha   90.00
_cell.angle_beta   90.00
_cell.angle_gamma   90.00
#
_symmetry.space_group_name_H-M   'P 1'
#
loop_
_entity.id
_entity.type
_entity.pdbx_description
1 polymer ?
#
loop_
_entity_poly.entity_id
_entity_poly.type
_entity_poly.pdbx_seq_one_letter_code
_entity_poly.pdbx_strand_id
1 'polypeptide(L)'
;MEVCALRDAAPSFKAIGTKVFGISTDKVEAQARFAKAEALDYPLLADPTGKAGKAYGVVGERRPYARRVTFVVDASGVVRHVFERVNVRKHGEEVVAVLKKLGAGSGGDTGHTGVLDEAAFKALHELKKGEAPELLGEDLKLGEGKAYLSMPKGEGPFPGVVVIHEWWGLNAHVKHWADRLAADGYAALAVDMYSGEVAKTSDDAMRLMRSVDEDAGAVVVANGLQFLKTHAGIKAKRLAAMGWCFGGGWSLRAALRFSDLDAAVIYYGRLKTDPAQLKTIKAAVLGVFGNQDRGIPPASVDAFEKGLKAAGITHAIHRYDANHAFANPSSARYDAKSASDAWGKVRAFLAEKLKR
;
A
#
# COMPACT_ATOMS: atom_id res chain seq x y z
N MET A 1 -23.35 13.31 30.41
CA MET A 1 -23.09 12.00 31.06
C MET A 1 -22.01 11.21 30.32
N GLU A 2 -22.24 10.67 29.12
CA GLU A 2 -21.21 9.90 28.38
C GLU A 2 -19.97 10.74 28.01
N VAL A 3 -20.20 11.92 27.45
CA VAL A 3 -19.14 12.90 27.11
C VAL A 3 -18.35 13.32 28.35
N CYS A 4 -19.02 13.45 29.50
CA CYS A 4 -18.37 13.75 30.78
C CYS A 4 -17.54 12.55 31.27
N ALA A 5 -18.02 11.32 31.12
CA ALA A 5 -17.27 10.12 31.48
C ALA A 5 -16.01 9.93 30.63
N LEU A 6 -16.03 10.36 29.35
CA LEU A 6 -14.84 10.39 28.50
C LEU A 6 -13.84 11.48 28.94
N ARG A 7 -14.34 12.69 29.28
CA ARG A 7 -13.53 13.77 29.87
C ARG A 7 -12.85 13.31 31.16
N ASP A 8 -13.58 12.65 32.05
CA ASP A 8 -13.05 12.22 33.35
C ASP A 8 -11.97 11.13 33.20
N ALA A 9 -11.97 10.39 32.07
CA ALA A 9 -10.95 9.42 31.71
C ALA A 9 -9.76 10.00 30.91
N ALA A 10 -9.72 11.31 30.66
CA ALA A 10 -8.69 11.98 29.84
C ALA A 10 -7.24 11.66 30.24
N PRO A 11 -6.86 11.55 31.53
CA PRO A 11 -5.50 11.17 31.90
C PRO A 11 -5.08 9.79 31.35
N SER A 12 -6.02 8.84 31.30
CA SER A 12 -5.78 7.50 30.77
C SER A 12 -5.62 7.51 29.25
N PHE A 13 -6.45 8.29 28.53
CA PHE A 13 -6.30 8.45 27.09
C PHE A 13 -4.97 9.11 26.73
N LYS A 14 -4.55 10.13 27.47
CA LYS A 14 -3.25 10.79 27.30
C LYS A 14 -2.09 9.82 27.54
N ALA A 15 -2.16 9.00 28.60
CA ALA A 15 -1.13 8.00 28.89
C ALA A 15 -1.00 6.93 27.78
N ILE A 16 -2.10 6.62 27.08
CA ILE A 16 -2.12 5.67 25.95
C ILE A 16 -1.75 6.36 24.62
N GLY A 17 -1.65 7.69 24.59
CA GLY A 17 -1.44 8.44 23.35
C GLY A 17 -2.68 8.52 22.45
N THR A 18 -3.87 8.38 23.02
CA THR A 18 -5.15 8.44 22.28
C THR A 18 -5.76 9.83 22.33
N LYS A 19 -6.28 10.30 21.18
CA LYS A 19 -7.06 11.55 21.07
C LYS A 19 -8.54 11.23 21.10
N VAL A 20 -9.32 12.06 21.79
CA VAL A 20 -10.79 11.94 21.86
C VAL A 20 -11.42 13.07 21.05
N PHE A 21 -12.48 12.77 20.31
CA PHE A 21 -13.31 13.74 19.61
C PHE A 21 -14.77 13.35 19.84
N GLY A 22 -15.64 14.33 20.09
CA GLY A 22 -17.09 14.11 20.02
C GLY A 22 -17.65 14.71 18.74
N ILE A 23 -18.70 14.11 18.18
CA ILE A 23 -19.42 14.66 17.04
C ILE A 23 -20.93 14.57 17.32
N SER A 24 -21.67 15.64 17.00
CA SER A 24 -23.13 15.60 17.05
C SER A 24 -23.72 16.47 15.93
N THR A 25 -24.98 16.19 15.62
CA THR A 25 -25.77 16.92 14.61
C THR A 25 -26.17 18.34 15.04
N ASP A 26 -25.80 18.77 16.24
CA ASP A 26 -26.03 20.14 16.71
C ASP A 26 -25.15 21.15 15.98
N LYS A 27 -25.61 22.40 15.91
CA LYS A 27 -24.87 23.52 15.32
C LYS A 27 -23.64 23.88 16.15
N VAL A 28 -22.65 24.51 15.52
CA VAL A 28 -21.37 24.92 16.12
C VAL A 28 -21.59 25.72 17.42
N GLU A 29 -22.54 26.65 17.44
CA GLU A 29 -22.80 27.50 18.61
C GLU A 29 -23.37 26.71 19.78
N ALA A 30 -24.19 25.69 19.50
CA ALA A 30 -24.74 24.81 20.52
C ALA A 30 -23.65 23.89 21.10
N GLN A 31 -22.78 23.34 20.25
CA GLN A 31 -21.62 22.55 20.68
C GLN A 31 -20.64 23.36 21.52
N ALA A 32 -20.34 24.60 21.12
CA ALA A 32 -19.44 25.47 21.85
C ALA A 32 -19.99 25.82 23.24
N ARG A 33 -21.29 26.12 23.35
CA ARG A 33 -21.94 26.36 24.65
C ARG A 33 -21.91 25.11 25.53
N PHE A 34 -22.20 23.95 24.96
CA PHE A 34 -22.20 22.68 25.69
C PHE A 34 -20.79 22.28 26.16
N ALA A 35 -19.78 22.37 25.30
CA ALA A 35 -18.39 22.09 25.65
C ALA A 35 -17.89 22.98 26.78
N LYS A 36 -18.27 24.26 26.77
CA LYS A 36 -17.95 25.21 27.85
C LYS A 36 -18.67 24.86 29.15
N ALA A 37 -19.97 24.56 29.09
CA ALA A 37 -20.77 24.21 30.27
C ALA A 37 -20.27 22.94 30.96
N GLU A 38 -19.83 21.96 30.17
CA GLU A 38 -19.33 20.68 30.66
C GLU A 38 -17.80 20.65 30.83
N ALA A 39 -17.11 21.79 30.67
CA ALA A 39 -15.65 21.89 30.81
C ALA A 39 -14.88 20.78 30.06
N LEU A 40 -15.26 20.53 28.80
CA LEU A 40 -14.64 19.47 28.00
C LEU A 40 -13.22 19.88 27.58
N ASP A 41 -12.28 18.94 27.72
CA ASP A 41 -10.88 19.11 27.38
C ASP A 41 -10.52 18.50 26.01
N TYR A 42 -11.54 18.12 25.24
CA TYR A 42 -11.40 17.60 23.88
C TYR A 42 -12.42 18.22 22.91
N PRO A 43 -12.14 18.22 21.60
CA PRO A 43 -12.99 18.90 20.64
C PRO A 43 -14.37 18.24 20.49
N LEU A 44 -15.42 19.07 20.45
CA LEU A 44 -16.74 18.70 19.95
C LEU A 44 -16.97 19.28 18.55
N LEU A 45 -17.16 18.41 17.59
CA LEU A 45 -17.37 18.72 16.18
C LEU A 45 -18.87 18.80 15.88
N ALA A 46 -19.26 19.79 15.09
CA ALA A 46 -20.63 19.97 14.61
C ALA A 46 -20.82 19.30 13.24
N ASP A 47 -21.85 18.47 13.12
CA ASP A 47 -22.29 17.86 11.86
C ASP A 47 -23.76 18.19 11.58
N PRO A 48 -24.11 19.48 11.37
CA PRO A 48 -25.51 19.91 11.23
C PRO A 48 -26.23 19.29 10.02
N THR A 49 -25.48 18.76 9.06
CA THR A 49 -26.03 18.05 7.89
C THR A 49 -26.24 16.55 8.12
N GLY A 50 -25.69 16.02 9.23
CA GLY A 50 -25.65 14.59 9.53
C GLY A 50 -24.78 13.79 8.56
N LYS A 51 -23.90 14.44 7.77
CA LYS A 51 -23.09 13.77 6.75
C LYS A 51 -22.12 12.77 7.38
N ALA A 52 -21.43 13.17 8.46
CA ALA A 52 -20.56 12.27 9.21
C ALA A 52 -21.37 11.19 9.93
N GLY A 53 -22.48 11.56 10.58
CA GLY A 53 -23.36 10.60 11.25
C GLY A 53 -23.93 9.54 10.30
N LYS A 54 -24.28 9.90 9.05
CA LYS A 54 -24.72 8.97 8.01
C LYS A 54 -23.59 8.06 7.53
N ALA A 55 -22.39 8.61 7.30
CA ALA A 55 -21.23 7.84 6.89
C ALA A 55 -20.84 6.75 7.90
N TYR A 56 -21.04 7.02 9.20
CA TYR A 56 -20.80 6.07 10.28
C TYR A 56 -22.03 5.20 10.62
N GLY A 57 -23.12 5.30 9.85
CA GLY A 57 -24.34 4.50 10.04
C GLY A 57 -25.10 4.80 11.34
N VAL A 58 -24.81 5.92 12.00
CA VAL A 58 -25.44 6.30 13.28
C VAL A 58 -26.62 7.25 13.12
N VAL A 59 -26.80 7.84 11.94
CA VAL A 59 -27.97 8.65 11.56
C VAL A 59 -28.71 7.93 10.43
N GLY A 60 -29.97 7.58 10.66
CA GLY A 60 -30.83 6.93 9.66
C GLY A 60 -31.67 7.94 8.86
N GLU A 61 -32.15 7.55 7.68
CA GLU A 61 -32.93 8.42 6.77
C GLU A 61 -34.19 9.04 7.40
N ARG A 62 -34.80 8.34 8.37
CA ARG A 62 -36.02 8.78 9.07
C ARG A 62 -35.78 9.25 10.50
N ARG A 63 -34.53 9.36 10.96
CA ARG A 63 -34.21 9.75 12.34
C ARG A 63 -33.54 11.13 12.37
N PRO A 64 -34.13 12.10 13.09
CA PRO A 64 -33.55 13.45 13.19
C PRO A 64 -32.32 13.55 14.11
N TYR A 65 -31.94 12.46 14.80
CA TYR A 65 -30.86 12.45 15.78
C TYR A 65 -29.93 11.24 15.58
N ALA A 66 -28.64 11.42 15.85
CA ALA A 66 -27.64 10.35 15.84
C ALA A 66 -27.81 9.39 17.03
N ARG A 67 -27.61 8.09 16.80
CA ARG A 67 -27.45 7.11 17.89
C ARG A 67 -26.15 7.41 18.65
N ARG A 68 -26.17 7.20 19.96
CA ARG A 68 -24.96 7.22 20.80
C ARG A 68 -24.13 5.98 20.51
N VAL A 69 -23.00 6.18 19.84
CA VAL A 69 -22.04 5.13 19.47
C VAL A 69 -20.65 5.72 19.62
N THR A 70 -19.73 4.94 20.19
CA THR A 70 -18.31 5.30 20.24
C THR A 70 -17.50 4.39 19.35
N PHE A 71 -16.66 4.97 18.51
CA PHE A 71 -15.75 4.27 17.63
C PHE A 71 -14.33 4.41 18.16
N VAL A 72 -13.61 3.29 18.28
CA VAL A 72 -12.17 3.31 18.49
C VAL A 72 -11.53 3.25 17.12
N VAL A 73 -10.93 4.36 16.70
CA VAL A 73 -10.27 4.50 15.41
C VAL A 73 -8.77 4.58 15.64
N ASP A 74 -8.01 3.76 14.93
CA ASP A 74 -6.55 3.78 15.04
C ASP A 74 -5.91 4.89 14.19
N ALA A 75 -4.57 5.00 14.23
CA ALA A 75 -3.83 5.99 13.46
C ALA A 75 -3.96 5.84 11.92
N SER A 76 -4.40 4.68 11.41
CA SER A 76 -4.76 4.53 9.98
C SER A 76 -6.10 5.14 9.61
N GLY A 77 -6.96 5.44 10.60
CA GLY A 77 -8.37 5.70 10.34
C GLY A 77 -9.24 4.43 10.30
N VAL A 78 -8.74 3.27 10.73
CA VAL A 78 -9.53 2.02 10.78
C VAL A 78 -10.29 1.95 12.11
N VAL A 79 -11.59 1.68 12.03
CA VAL A 79 -12.42 1.37 13.20
C VAL A 79 -12.02 0.00 13.75
N ARG A 80 -11.32 -0.01 14.88
CA ARG A 80 -10.89 -1.24 15.59
C ARG A 80 -11.93 -1.76 16.56
N HIS A 81 -12.84 -0.91 17.01
CA HIS A 81 -13.93 -1.30 17.90
C HIS A 81 -15.11 -0.34 17.79
N VAL A 82 -16.32 -0.86 18.00
CA VAL A 82 -17.56 -0.07 18.01
C VAL A 82 -18.36 -0.40 19.26
N PHE A 83 -18.62 0.60 20.08
CA PHE A 83 -19.54 0.53 21.21
C PHE A 83 -20.92 0.98 20.77
N GLU A 84 -21.75 0.05 20.30
CA GLU A 84 -23.12 0.36 19.85
C GLU A 84 -24.11 0.60 21.01
N ARG A 85 -23.75 0.14 22.21
CA ARG A 85 -24.51 0.35 23.45
C ARG A 85 -23.53 0.85 24.50
N VAL A 86 -23.84 2.03 25.05
CA VAL A 86 -22.93 2.73 25.95
C VAL A 86 -23.52 2.83 27.34
N ASN A 87 -22.73 2.43 28.35
CA ASN A 87 -23.00 2.77 29.73
C ASN A 87 -22.44 4.17 30.03
N VAL A 88 -23.31 5.17 30.00
CA VAL A 88 -22.94 6.60 30.10
C VAL A 88 -22.15 7.00 31.35
N ARG A 89 -22.08 6.14 32.38
CA ARG A 89 -21.28 6.37 33.60
C ARG A 89 -19.89 5.71 33.57
N LYS A 90 -19.77 4.55 32.91
CA LYS A 90 -18.54 3.73 32.90
C LYS A 90 -17.79 3.77 31.56
N HIS A 91 -18.36 4.45 30.58
CA HIS A 91 -17.89 4.38 29.20
C HIS A 91 -16.41 4.73 29.04
N GLY A 92 -15.92 5.76 29.76
CA GLY A 92 -14.50 6.11 29.74
C GLY A 92 -13.58 4.95 30.12
N GLU A 93 -13.93 4.20 31.15
CA GLU A 93 -13.17 3.02 31.61
C GLU A 93 -13.26 1.87 30.59
N GLU A 94 -14.43 1.64 30.02
CA GLU A 94 -14.67 0.60 29.00
C GLU A 94 -13.83 0.85 27.74
N VAL A 95 -13.77 2.10 27.27
CA VAL A 95 -12.94 2.50 26.12
C VAL A 95 -11.45 2.34 26.44
N VAL A 96 -10.99 2.76 27.63
CA VAL A 96 -9.60 2.59 28.06
C VAL A 96 -9.18 1.12 28.10
N ALA A 97 -10.06 0.22 28.58
CA ALA A 97 -9.78 -1.21 28.62
C ALA A 97 -9.60 -1.80 27.21
N VAL A 98 -10.45 -1.40 26.25
CA VAL A 98 -10.32 -1.80 24.85
C VAL A 98 -9.03 -1.27 24.25
N LEU A 99 -8.69 0.01 24.47
CA LEU A 99 -7.46 0.61 23.96
C LEU A 99 -6.20 -0.10 24.50
N LYS A 100 -6.16 -0.46 25.79
CA LYS A 100 -5.05 -1.23 26.36
C LYS A 100 -4.94 -2.62 25.74
N LYS A 101 -6.06 -3.30 25.49
CA LYS A 101 -6.08 -4.61 24.82
C LYS A 101 -5.59 -4.52 23.38
N LEU A 102 -5.96 -3.46 22.67
CA LEU A 102 -5.49 -3.20 21.29
C LEU A 102 -3.99 -2.84 21.27
N GLY A 103 -3.49 -2.12 22.28
CA GLY A 103 -2.07 -1.78 22.41
C GLY A 103 -1.17 -2.93 22.88
N ALA A 104 -1.70 -3.89 23.65
CA ALA A 104 -0.95 -5.05 24.16
C ALA A 104 -0.82 -6.21 23.14
N GLY A 105 -1.52 -6.13 22.00
CA GLY A 105 -1.52 -7.14 20.94
C GLY A 105 -0.75 -6.75 19.67
N SER A 106 -0.02 -5.63 19.67
CA SER A 106 0.63 -5.04 18.48
C SER A 106 1.97 -5.67 18.08
N GLY A 107 2.07 -6.99 18.20
CA GLY A 107 2.98 -7.82 17.39
C GLY A 107 2.36 -8.26 16.05
N GLY A 108 1.24 -7.65 15.65
CA GLY A 108 0.51 -7.96 14.43
C GLY A 108 0.47 -6.77 13.48
N ASP A 109 1.16 -6.93 12.36
CA ASP A 109 1.04 -6.18 11.11
C ASP A 109 -0.40 -5.71 10.84
N THR A 110 -0.65 -4.40 10.92
CA THR A 110 -1.85 -3.80 10.33
C THR A 110 -1.48 -2.54 9.57
N GLY A 111 -0.96 -2.80 8.38
CA GLY A 111 -0.77 -1.83 7.33
C GLY A 111 -1.82 -0.74 7.24
N HIS A 112 -1.34 0.49 7.39
CA HIS A 112 -2.01 1.65 6.86
C HIS A 112 -1.83 1.61 5.34
N THR A 113 -2.88 1.25 4.60
CA THR A 113 -2.97 1.51 3.17
C THR A 113 -3.66 2.86 3.00
N GLY A 114 -2.98 3.83 2.41
CA GLY A 114 -3.69 4.99 1.86
C GLY A 114 -4.67 4.56 0.77
N VAL A 115 -5.65 5.44 0.49
CA VAL A 115 -6.71 5.50 -0.55
C VAL A 115 -7.42 4.22 -1.07
N LEU A 116 -6.78 3.05 -1.16
CA LEU A 116 -7.36 1.76 -1.50
C LEU A 116 -6.97 0.72 -0.43
N ASP A 117 -7.93 0.28 0.38
CA ASP A 117 -7.72 -0.82 1.33
C ASP A 117 -7.69 -2.19 0.63
N GLU A 118 -7.25 -3.25 1.33
CA GLU A 118 -7.12 -4.60 0.73
C GLU A 118 -8.47 -5.13 0.21
N ALA A 119 -9.58 -4.76 0.85
CA ALA A 119 -10.91 -5.16 0.40
C ALA A 119 -11.32 -4.42 -0.87
N ALA A 120 -11.04 -3.12 -0.95
CA ALA A 120 -11.22 -2.30 -2.14
C ALA A 120 -10.34 -2.82 -3.28
N PHE A 121 -9.07 -3.11 -3.02
CA PHE A 121 -8.10 -3.65 -3.99
C PHE A 121 -8.51 -5.05 -4.50
N LYS A 122 -9.10 -5.88 -3.65
CA LYS A 122 -9.69 -7.16 -4.05
C LYS A 122 -10.96 -6.96 -4.90
N ALA A 123 -11.84 -6.04 -4.50
CA ALA A 123 -13.11 -5.76 -5.16
C ALA A 123 -12.93 -5.21 -6.59
N LEU A 124 -11.84 -4.48 -6.86
CA LEU A 124 -11.39 -4.07 -8.21
C LEU A 124 -11.45 -5.19 -9.27
N HIS A 125 -11.33 -6.45 -8.86
CA HIS A 125 -11.03 -7.56 -9.76
C HIS A 125 -12.09 -8.68 -9.74
N GLU A 126 -13.15 -8.55 -8.93
CA GLU A 126 -14.38 -9.36 -9.04
C GLU A 126 -15.41 -8.71 -10.00
N LEU A 127 -15.10 -7.53 -10.56
CA LEU A 127 -15.97 -6.78 -11.45
C LEU A 127 -16.15 -7.51 -12.79
N LYS A 128 -17.17 -8.37 -12.87
CA LYS A 128 -17.69 -8.84 -14.16
C LYS A 128 -18.53 -7.77 -14.88
N LYS A 129 -18.97 -6.71 -14.17
CA LYS A 129 -19.87 -5.64 -14.68
C LYS A 129 -19.84 -4.28 -13.93
N GLY A 130 -18.85 -4.00 -13.08
CA GLY A 130 -18.75 -2.67 -12.43
C GLY A 130 -17.49 -1.92 -12.83
N GLU A 131 -17.49 -0.60 -12.61
CA GLU A 131 -16.37 0.29 -12.97
C GLU A 131 -15.21 0.09 -11.98
N ALA A 132 -13.99 -0.02 -12.51
CA ALA A 132 -12.80 0.09 -11.67
C ALA A 132 -12.83 1.47 -10.98
N PRO A 133 -12.52 1.56 -9.67
CA PRO A 133 -12.21 2.77 -8.96
C PRO A 133 -11.32 3.69 -9.76
N GLU A 134 -11.52 4.96 -9.49
CA GLU A 134 -10.77 6.02 -10.11
C GLU A 134 -9.27 5.84 -9.84
N LEU A 135 -8.49 5.97 -10.91
CA LEU A 135 -7.04 6.07 -10.86
C LEU A 135 -6.66 7.42 -10.26
N LEU A 136 -5.74 7.43 -9.29
CA LEU A 136 -5.49 8.62 -8.46
C LEU A 136 -4.27 9.43 -8.90
N GLY A 137 -3.30 8.76 -9.51
CA GLY A 137 -2.21 9.37 -10.27
C GLY A 137 -2.61 9.77 -11.69
N GLU A 138 -1.60 10.16 -12.46
CA GLU A 138 -1.73 10.72 -13.81
C GLU A 138 -0.88 9.99 -14.84
N ASP A 139 -1.38 9.88 -16.07
CA ASP A 139 -0.59 9.44 -17.21
C ASP A 139 0.34 10.57 -17.68
N LEU A 140 1.61 10.26 -17.93
CA LEU A 140 2.60 11.21 -18.40
C LEU A 140 3.50 10.62 -19.50
N LYS A 141 4.17 11.52 -20.22
CA LYS A 141 5.23 11.15 -21.18
C LYS A 141 6.59 11.16 -20.48
N LEU A 142 7.36 10.10 -20.71
CA LEU A 142 8.69 9.91 -20.15
C LEU A 142 9.68 9.72 -21.31
N GLY A 143 10.21 10.85 -21.82
CA GLY A 143 10.91 10.85 -23.11
C GLY A 143 9.94 10.47 -24.23
N GLU A 144 10.31 9.45 -25.02
CA GLU A 144 9.42 8.86 -26.05
C GLU A 144 8.46 7.81 -25.48
N GLY A 145 8.66 7.39 -24.23
CA GLY A 145 7.84 6.39 -23.55
C GLY A 145 6.64 6.98 -22.81
N LYS A 146 5.79 6.11 -22.27
CA LYS A 146 4.67 6.45 -21.40
C LYS A 146 4.93 5.96 -19.99
N ALA A 147 4.36 6.65 -19.01
CA ALA A 147 4.35 6.19 -17.64
C ALA A 147 3.09 6.69 -16.93
N TYR A 148 2.80 6.09 -15.79
CA TYR A 148 1.79 6.55 -14.87
C TYR A 148 2.44 6.92 -13.55
N LEU A 149 2.27 8.17 -13.12
CA LEU A 149 2.84 8.69 -11.89
C LEU A 149 1.75 8.82 -10.84
N SER A 150 1.95 8.16 -9.70
CA SER A 150 1.14 8.39 -8.51
C SER A 150 2.00 8.97 -7.40
N MET A 151 1.49 10.04 -6.79
CA MET A 151 2.23 10.86 -5.83
C MET A 151 1.64 10.74 -4.43
N PRO A 152 2.48 10.60 -3.39
CA PRO A 152 2.01 10.70 -2.01
C PRO A 152 1.52 12.12 -1.72
N LYS A 153 0.63 12.25 -0.72
CA LYS A 153 0.19 13.56 -0.25
C LYS A 153 1.30 14.24 0.56
N GLY A 154 1.37 15.57 0.46
CA GLY A 154 2.29 16.41 1.23
C GLY A 154 3.44 16.98 0.39
N GLU A 155 4.45 17.50 1.07
CA GLU A 155 5.66 18.04 0.44
C GLU A 155 6.81 17.02 0.52
N GLY A 156 7.57 16.88 -0.57
CA GLY A 156 8.72 15.98 -0.65
C GLY A 156 9.94 16.46 0.15
N PRO A 157 11.10 15.80 0.00
CA PRO A 157 11.38 14.74 -0.97
C PRO A 157 10.71 13.41 -0.61
N PHE A 158 10.36 12.63 -1.63
CA PHE A 158 9.76 11.29 -1.46
C PHE A 158 10.73 10.21 -1.95
N PRO A 159 10.80 9.05 -1.26
CA PRO A 159 11.45 7.87 -1.85
C PRO A 159 10.71 7.47 -3.14
N GLY A 160 11.48 7.12 -4.17
CA GLY A 160 10.95 6.80 -5.49
C GLY A 160 10.89 5.29 -5.73
N VAL A 161 9.82 4.81 -6.36
CA VAL A 161 9.68 3.42 -6.80
C VAL A 161 9.31 3.38 -8.27
N VAL A 162 10.16 2.77 -9.11
CA VAL A 162 9.78 2.39 -10.47
C VAL A 162 8.99 1.09 -10.40
N VAL A 163 7.77 1.11 -10.92
CA VAL A 163 6.85 -0.04 -10.97
C VAL A 163 6.85 -0.60 -12.39
N ILE A 164 7.11 -1.89 -12.54
CA ILE A 164 7.25 -2.55 -13.84
C ILE A 164 6.14 -3.60 -13.97
N HIS A 165 5.33 -3.44 -15.01
CA HIS A 165 4.14 -4.24 -15.24
C HIS A 165 4.43 -5.73 -15.51
N GLU A 166 3.40 -6.56 -15.37
CA GLU A 166 3.41 -7.94 -15.85
C GLU A 166 3.44 -8.01 -17.39
N TRP A 167 3.41 -9.21 -17.96
CA TRP A 167 3.37 -9.41 -19.41
C TRP A 167 2.15 -8.82 -20.14
N TRP A 168 1.18 -8.27 -19.42
CA TRP A 168 -0.03 -7.65 -19.99
C TRP A 168 0.20 -6.21 -20.49
N GLY A 169 1.28 -5.55 -20.07
CA GLY A 169 1.49 -4.11 -20.32
C GLY A 169 1.00 -3.24 -19.17
N LEU A 170 1.13 -1.92 -19.33
CA LEU A 170 0.71 -0.91 -18.34
C LEU A 170 -0.81 -0.75 -18.31
N ASN A 171 -1.50 -1.72 -17.69
CA ASN A 171 -2.96 -1.71 -17.51
C ASN A 171 -3.38 -1.04 -16.18
N ALA A 172 -4.68 -0.85 -15.98
CA ALA A 172 -5.22 -0.22 -14.76
C ALA A 172 -4.82 -0.95 -13.48
N HIS A 173 -4.68 -2.28 -13.52
CA HIS A 173 -4.23 -3.06 -12.35
C HIS A 173 -2.84 -2.62 -11.87
N VAL A 174 -1.89 -2.45 -12.78
CA VAL A 174 -0.53 -1.99 -12.43
C VAL A 174 -0.54 -0.54 -11.97
N LYS A 175 -1.39 0.30 -12.56
CA LYS A 175 -1.56 1.69 -12.11
C LYS A 175 -2.10 1.77 -10.68
N HIS A 176 -3.03 0.90 -10.29
CA HIS A 176 -3.49 0.82 -8.90
C HIS A 176 -2.41 0.35 -7.92
N TRP A 177 -1.44 -0.46 -8.35
CA TRP A 177 -0.26 -0.74 -7.52
C TRP A 177 0.61 0.51 -7.30
N ALA A 178 0.75 1.37 -8.30
CA ALA A 178 1.40 2.66 -8.13
C ALA A 178 0.62 3.56 -7.16
N ASP A 179 -0.71 3.61 -7.28
CA ASP A 179 -1.56 4.34 -6.34
C ASP A 179 -1.42 3.81 -4.91
N ARG A 180 -1.32 2.50 -4.73
CA ARG A 180 -1.11 1.86 -3.43
C ARG A 180 0.26 2.22 -2.83
N LEU A 181 1.30 2.29 -3.63
CA LEU A 181 2.63 2.75 -3.20
C LEU A 181 2.62 4.24 -2.84
N ALA A 182 1.93 5.08 -3.61
CA ALA A 182 1.75 6.51 -3.31
C ALA A 182 1.01 6.72 -1.99
N ALA A 183 -0.04 5.94 -1.76
CA ALA A 183 -0.75 5.84 -0.51
C ALA A 183 0.17 5.46 0.68
N ASP A 184 1.17 4.62 0.45
CA ASP A 184 2.17 4.23 1.45
C ASP A 184 3.33 5.24 1.58
N GLY A 185 3.31 6.37 0.86
CA GLY A 185 4.29 7.45 1.00
C GLY A 185 5.45 7.41 -0.01
N TYR A 186 5.32 6.68 -1.12
CA TYR A 186 6.34 6.58 -2.17
C TYR A 186 5.91 7.32 -3.44
N ALA A 187 6.80 8.08 -4.08
CA ALA A 187 6.53 8.52 -5.44
C ALA A 187 6.66 7.31 -6.39
N ALA A 188 5.54 6.83 -6.91
CA ALA A 188 5.48 5.59 -7.67
C ALA A 188 5.28 5.89 -9.15
N LEU A 189 6.24 5.47 -9.98
CA LEU A 189 6.21 5.67 -11.43
C LEU A 189 6.11 4.30 -12.11
N ALA A 190 4.92 3.96 -12.59
CA ALA A 190 4.72 2.77 -13.39
C ALA A 190 5.12 3.03 -14.84
N VAL A 191 6.19 2.40 -15.30
CA VAL A 191 6.75 2.61 -16.64
C VAL A 191 6.13 1.64 -17.65
N ASP A 192 5.87 2.14 -18.86
CA ASP A 192 5.37 1.35 -19.97
C ASP A 192 6.53 0.76 -20.78
N MET A 193 6.68 -0.56 -20.75
CA MET A 193 7.71 -1.28 -21.50
C MET A 193 7.26 -1.66 -22.92
N TYR A 194 6.00 -1.42 -23.28
CA TYR A 194 5.37 -1.86 -24.55
C TYR A 194 4.87 -0.68 -25.39
N SER A 195 5.38 0.53 -25.17
CA SER A 195 5.11 1.71 -26.03
C SER A 195 3.62 2.04 -26.20
N GLY A 196 2.80 1.75 -25.20
CA GLY A 196 1.36 2.01 -25.15
C GLY A 196 0.48 0.79 -25.41
N GLU A 197 1.06 -0.35 -25.78
CA GLU A 197 0.29 -1.56 -26.02
C GLU A 197 -0.05 -2.29 -24.70
N VAL A 198 -1.32 -2.68 -24.57
CA VAL A 198 -1.81 -3.53 -23.48
C VAL A 198 -2.42 -4.78 -24.11
N ALA A 199 -1.87 -5.95 -23.77
CA ALA A 199 -2.32 -7.23 -24.30
C ALA A 199 -3.74 -7.57 -23.82
N LYS A 200 -4.51 -8.21 -24.71
CA LYS A 200 -5.86 -8.70 -24.42
C LYS A 200 -5.94 -10.22 -24.39
N THR A 201 -4.96 -10.89 -24.99
CA THR A 201 -4.84 -12.34 -25.05
C THR A 201 -3.45 -12.79 -24.60
N SER A 202 -3.31 -14.06 -24.23
CA SER A 202 -2.00 -14.64 -23.85
C SER A 202 -1.00 -14.62 -25.00
N ASP A 203 -1.47 -14.78 -26.24
CA ASP A 203 -0.61 -14.78 -27.43
C ASP A 203 -0.06 -13.37 -27.69
N ASP A 204 -0.90 -12.34 -27.54
CA ASP A 204 -0.47 -10.94 -27.60
C ASP A 204 0.53 -10.63 -26.47
N ALA A 205 0.24 -11.05 -25.24
CA ALA A 205 1.13 -10.84 -24.10
C ALA A 205 2.49 -11.49 -24.33
N MET A 206 2.51 -12.71 -24.89
CA MET A 206 3.74 -13.40 -25.24
C MET A 206 4.51 -12.70 -26.37
N ARG A 207 3.82 -12.19 -27.40
CA ARG A 207 4.42 -11.40 -28.48
C ARG A 207 5.08 -10.13 -27.93
N LEU A 208 4.34 -9.33 -27.15
CA LEU A 208 4.84 -8.07 -26.57
C LEU A 208 6.02 -8.32 -25.63
N MET A 209 5.92 -9.33 -24.76
CA MET A 209 7.01 -9.69 -23.86
C MET A 209 8.30 -10.04 -24.61
N ARG A 210 8.18 -10.74 -25.75
CA ARG A 210 9.33 -11.13 -26.59
C ARG A 210 9.87 -10.00 -27.45
N SER A 211 9.09 -8.96 -27.73
CA SER A 211 9.53 -7.83 -28.55
C SER A 211 10.35 -6.80 -27.79
N VAL A 212 10.40 -6.87 -26.44
CA VAL A 212 11.21 -5.94 -25.66
C VAL A 212 12.69 -6.32 -25.77
N ASP A 213 13.41 -5.51 -26.53
CA ASP A 213 14.87 -5.51 -26.55
C ASP A 213 15.45 -5.16 -25.17
N GLU A 214 16.55 -5.81 -24.78
CA GLU A 214 17.10 -5.70 -23.43
C GLU A 214 17.70 -4.32 -23.16
N ASP A 215 18.38 -3.70 -24.14
CA ASP A 215 18.96 -2.37 -23.94
C ASP A 215 17.89 -1.29 -24.03
N ALA A 216 16.94 -1.41 -24.96
CA ALA A 216 15.81 -0.48 -25.04
C ALA A 216 14.96 -0.51 -23.75
N GLY A 217 14.65 -1.69 -23.22
CA GLY A 217 13.93 -1.81 -21.95
C GLY A 217 14.73 -1.28 -20.77
N ALA A 218 16.06 -1.45 -20.76
CA ALA A 218 16.92 -0.84 -19.75
C ALA A 218 16.87 0.70 -19.79
N VAL A 219 16.81 1.30 -20.98
CA VAL A 219 16.64 2.74 -21.15
C VAL A 219 15.30 3.22 -20.58
N VAL A 220 14.20 2.48 -20.78
CA VAL A 220 12.89 2.82 -20.18
C VAL A 220 12.98 2.86 -18.65
N VAL A 221 13.57 1.85 -18.03
CA VAL A 221 13.74 1.80 -16.57
C VAL A 221 14.68 2.92 -16.10
N ALA A 222 15.80 3.15 -16.79
CA ALA A 222 16.75 4.22 -16.46
C ALA A 222 16.09 5.61 -16.50
N ASN A 223 15.28 5.88 -17.53
CA ASN A 223 14.51 7.12 -17.62
C ASN A 223 13.55 7.28 -16.45
N GLY A 224 12.90 6.19 -16.02
CA GLY A 224 12.02 6.22 -14.85
C GLY A 224 12.75 6.54 -13.56
N LEU A 225 13.90 5.90 -13.33
CA LEU A 225 14.75 6.19 -12.17
C LEU A 225 15.25 7.64 -12.20
N GLN A 226 15.70 8.11 -13.36
CA GLN A 226 16.19 9.48 -13.53
C GLN A 226 15.08 10.51 -13.29
N PHE A 227 13.86 10.26 -13.78
CA PHE A 227 12.70 11.11 -13.53
C PHE A 227 12.41 11.22 -12.03
N LEU A 228 12.34 10.10 -11.31
CA LEU A 228 12.08 10.12 -9.87
C LEU A 228 13.16 10.92 -9.10
N LYS A 229 14.42 10.87 -9.53
CA LYS A 229 15.51 11.65 -8.91
C LYS A 229 15.40 13.15 -9.16
N THR A 230 15.04 13.57 -10.37
CA THR A 230 15.17 14.97 -10.79
C THR A 230 13.87 15.75 -10.76
N HIS A 231 12.72 15.07 -10.76
CA HIS A 231 11.42 15.73 -10.74
C HIS A 231 11.28 16.61 -9.49
N ALA A 232 10.89 17.88 -9.69
CA ALA A 232 10.98 18.91 -8.65
C ALA A 232 10.14 18.62 -7.40
N GLY A 233 8.99 17.95 -7.57
CA GLY A 233 8.10 17.51 -6.49
C GLY A 233 8.48 16.17 -5.85
N ILE A 234 9.48 15.45 -6.38
CA ILE A 234 9.89 14.13 -5.89
C ILE A 234 11.29 14.20 -5.26
N LYS A 235 12.30 14.56 -6.06
CA LYS A 235 13.72 14.63 -5.67
C LYS A 235 14.17 13.39 -4.88
N ALA A 236 13.89 12.20 -5.42
CA ALA A 236 14.11 10.95 -4.72
C ALA A 236 15.58 10.77 -4.35
N LYS A 237 15.85 10.69 -3.05
CA LYS A 237 17.17 10.34 -2.50
C LYS A 237 17.39 8.84 -2.37
N ARG A 238 16.28 8.08 -2.38
CA ARG A 238 16.26 6.63 -2.28
C ARG A 238 15.37 6.07 -3.38
N LEU A 239 15.83 5.00 -4.03
CA LEU A 239 15.16 4.40 -5.18
C LEU A 239 14.97 2.90 -5.02
N ALA A 240 13.83 2.42 -5.49
CA ALA A 240 13.62 1.00 -5.73
C ALA A 240 13.06 0.72 -7.12
N ALA A 241 13.32 -0.50 -7.60
CA ALA A 241 12.64 -1.09 -8.74
C ALA A 241 11.78 -2.26 -8.26
N MET A 242 10.52 -2.32 -8.67
CA MET A 242 9.57 -3.35 -8.27
C MET A 242 8.76 -3.85 -9.47
N GLY A 243 8.49 -5.14 -9.53
CA GLY A 243 7.58 -5.67 -10.54
C GLY A 243 7.19 -7.12 -10.34
N TRP A 244 6.28 -7.59 -11.19
CA TRP A 244 5.68 -8.93 -11.16
C TRP A 244 5.92 -9.68 -12.47
N CYS A 245 6.19 -10.98 -12.40
CA CYS A 245 6.43 -11.84 -13.58
C CYS A 245 7.51 -11.26 -14.50
N PHE A 246 7.09 -10.69 -15.65
CA PHE A 246 7.97 -9.97 -16.57
C PHE A 246 8.68 -8.81 -15.85
N GLY A 247 7.91 -7.96 -15.17
CA GLY A 247 8.43 -6.86 -14.37
C GLY A 247 9.28 -7.29 -13.19
N GLY A 248 9.03 -8.47 -12.61
CA GLY A 248 9.88 -9.03 -11.56
C GLY A 248 11.28 -9.37 -12.08
N GLY A 249 11.35 -9.97 -13.28
CA GLY A 249 12.63 -10.19 -13.96
C GLY A 249 13.32 -8.89 -14.35
N TRP A 250 12.57 -7.84 -14.71
CA TRP A 250 13.13 -6.52 -14.99
C TRP A 250 13.60 -5.77 -13.74
N SER A 251 12.96 -5.96 -12.59
CA SER A 251 13.45 -5.45 -11.30
C SER A 251 14.83 -6.04 -10.96
N LEU A 252 15.03 -7.35 -11.16
CA LEU A 252 16.35 -7.96 -11.00
C LEU A 252 17.37 -7.42 -11.99
N ARG A 253 17.00 -7.24 -13.28
CA ARG A 253 17.89 -6.64 -14.28
C ARG A 253 18.27 -5.21 -13.93
N ALA A 254 17.32 -4.42 -13.41
CA ALA A 254 17.58 -3.08 -12.93
C ALA A 254 18.62 -3.10 -11.80
N ALA A 255 18.46 -4.00 -10.82
CA ALA A 255 19.42 -4.16 -9.71
C ALA A 255 20.83 -4.57 -10.17
N LEU A 256 20.93 -5.36 -11.24
CA LEU A 256 22.21 -5.78 -11.84
C LEU A 256 22.91 -4.66 -12.60
N ARG A 257 22.15 -3.73 -13.19
CA ARG A 257 22.64 -2.69 -14.12
C ARG A 257 22.82 -1.32 -13.46
N PHE A 258 21.98 -0.97 -12.49
CA PHE A 258 21.94 0.36 -11.89
C PHE A 258 22.39 0.30 -10.43
N SER A 259 23.59 0.82 -10.16
CA SER A 259 24.24 0.79 -8.85
C SER A 259 23.68 1.80 -7.84
N ASP A 260 22.79 2.68 -8.29
CA ASP A 260 22.12 3.73 -7.54
C ASP A 260 20.76 3.29 -6.95
N LEU A 261 20.35 2.05 -7.19
CA LEU A 261 19.19 1.44 -6.55
C LEU A 261 19.51 1.04 -5.12
N ASP A 262 18.63 1.39 -4.19
CA ASP A 262 18.70 0.97 -2.79
C ASP A 262 17.96 -0.36 -2.55
N ALA A 263 16.90 -0.62 -3.32
CA ALA A 263 16.09 -1.82 -3.18
C ALA A 263 15.58 -2.38 -4.52
N ALA A 264 15.41 -3.69 -4.59
CA ALA A 264 14.76 -4.39 -5.69
C ALA A 264 13.74 -5.40 -5.14
N VAL A 265 12.50 -5.32 -5.63
CA VAL A 265 11.40 -6.23 -5.23
C VAL A 265 10.96 -7.07 -6.42
N ILE A 266 11.14 -8.38 -6.30
CA ILE A 266 10.94 -9.36 -7.37
C ILE A 266 9.76 -10.27 -7.01
N TYR A 267 8.60 -10.07 -7.64
CA TYR A 267 7.51 -11.03 -7.58
C TYR A 267 7.60 -12.04 -8.73
N TYR A 268 7.81 -13.32 -8.41
CA TYR A 268 7.78 -14.48 -9.32
C TYR A 268 8.40 -14.19 -10.70
N GLY A 269 9.53 -13.48 -10.71
CA GLY A 269 10.23 -13.06 -11.91
C GLY A 269 11.35 -14.02 -12.29
N ARG A 270 11.79 -13.95 -13.56
CA ARG A 270 12.95 -14.73 -14.03
C ARG A 270 14.22 -14.36 -13.26
N LEU A 271 14.95 -15.37 -12.82
CA LEU A 271 16.11 -15.23 -11.92
C LEU A 271 17.44 -15.40 -12.66
N LYS A 272 18.49 -14.82 -12.08
CA LYS A 272 19.89 -15.10 -12.39
C LYS A 272 20.49 -15.75 -11.15
N THR A 273 21.19 -16.87 -11.31
CA THR A 273 21.67 -17.67 -10.18
C THR A 273 23.19 -17.67 -10.04
N ASP A 274 23.91 -17.14 -11.02
CA ASP A 274 25.38 -17.06 -11.01
C ASP A 274 25.84 -16.01 -9.99
N PRO A 275 26.55 -16.41 -8.92
CA PRO A 275 27.07 -15.46 -7.93
C PRO A 275 27.98 -14.38 -8.53
N ALA A 276 28.72 -14.67 -9.60
CA ALA A 276 29.61 -13.70 -10.24
C ALA A 276 28.82 -12.55 -10.88
N GLN A 277 27.68 -12.87 -11.50
CA GLN A 277 26.75 -11.87 -12.01
C GLN A 277 26.06 -11.11 -10.88
N LEU A 278 25.59 -11.82 -9.85
CA LEU A 278 24.84 -11.22 -8.74
C LEU A 278 25.68 -10.25 -7.88
N LYS A 279 27.01 -10.43 -7.83
CA LYS A 279 27.92 -9.57 -7.06
C LYS A 279 27.97 -8.11 -7.55
N THR A 280 27.44 -7.81 -8.75
CA THR A 280 27.34 -6.43 -9.23
C THR A 280 26.24 -5.65 -8.51
N ILE A 281 25.23 -6.33 -7.96
CA ILE A 281 24.10 -5.73 -7.27
C ILE A 281 24.58 -4.95 -6.04
N LYS A 282 24.08 -3.71 -5.90
CA LYS A 282 24.27 -2.87 -4.70
C LYS A 282 23.01 -2.73 -3.86
N ALA A 283 21.86 -2.85 -4.51
CA ALA A 283 20.55 -2.81 -3.86
C ALA A 283 20.34 -3.99 -2.90
N ALA A 284 19.53 -3.78 -1.86
CA ALA A 284 18.94 -4.89 -1.13
C ALA A 284 17.89 -5.58 -2.00
N VAL A 285 17.75 -6.90 -1.89
CA VAL A 285 16.83 -7.69 -2.72
C VAL A 285 15.73 -8.36 -1.88
N LEU A 286 14.48 -8.15 -2.24
CA LEU A 286 13.34 -8.91 -1.73
C LEU A 286 12.75 -9.78 -2.84
N GLY A 287 12.70 -11.09 -2.62
CA GLY A 287 12.07 -12.03 -3.55
C GLY A 287 10.79 -12.62 -2.98
N VAL A 288 9.75 -12.69 -3.81
CA VAL A 288 8.42 -13.24 -3.46
C VAL A 288 8.02 -14.29 -4.50
N PHE A 289 7.91 -15.56 -4.09
CA PHE A 289 7.73 -16.70 -5.01
C PHE A 289 6.61 -17.66 -4.57
N GLY A 290 6.01 -18.35 -5.54
CA GLY A 290 5.06 -19.44 -5.28
C GLY A 290 5.76 -20.81 -5.42
N ASN A 291 5.56 -21.71 -4.47
CA ASN A 291 6.15 -23.06 -4.48
C ASN A 291 5.54 -23.96 -5.56
N GLN A 292 4.35 -23.62 -6.08
CA GLN A 292 3.67 -24.35 -7.14
C GLN A 292 3.93 -23.76 -8.54
N ASP A 293 4.77 -22.71 -8.62
CA ASP A 293 5.14 -22.08 -9.88
C ASP A 293 6.08 -22.99 -10.69
N ARG A 294 5.60 -23.43 -11.87
CA ARG A 294 6.38 -24.26 -12.79
C ARG A 294 7.37 -23.46 -13.64
N GLY A 295 7.15 -22.15 -13.80
CA GLY A 295 8.04 -21.26 -14.54
C GLY A 295 9.23 -20.82 -13.70
N ILE A 296 9.03 -20.64 -12.40
CA ILE A 296 10.07 -20.33 -11.41
C ILE A 296 10.03 -21.40 -10.30
N PRO A 297 10.53 -22.62 -10.56
CA PRO A 297 10.43 -23.72 -9.62
C PRO A 297 11.27 -23.46 -8.34
N PRO A 298 10.92 -24.08 -7.19
CA PRO A 298 11.64 -23.90 -5.93
C PRO A 298 13.16 -24.05 -6.03
N ALA A 299 13.64 -25.01 -6.84
CA ALA A 299 15.06 -25.22 -7.07
C ALA A 299 15.77 -24.01 -7.70
N SER A 300 15.09 -23.26 -8.58
CA SER A 300 15.63 -22.01 -9.14
C SER A 300 15.69 -20.91 -8.08
N VAL A 301 14.70 -20.86 -7.17
CA VAL A 301 14.69 -19.92 -6.04
C VAL A 301 15.80 -20.25 -5.04
N ASP A 302 16.01 -21.54 -4.73
CA ASP A 302 17.12 -22.02 -3.89
C ASP A 302 18.48 -21.62 -4.48
N ALA A 303 18.66 -21.84 -5.80
CA ALA A 303 19.88 -21.47 -6.50
C ALA A 303 20.11 -19.95 -6.49
N PHE A 304 19.05 -19.15 -6.64
CA PHE A 304 19.13 -17.69 -6.56
C PHE A 304 19.50 -17.21 -5.15
N GLU A 305 18.84 -17.72 -4.11
CA GLU A 305 19.13 -17.38 -2.71
C GLU A 305 20.56 -17.75 -2.32
N LYS A 306 21.01 -18.96 -2.72
CA LYS A 306 22.41 -19.36 -2.56
C LYS A 306 23.36 -18.43 -3.30
N GLY A 307 23.00 -18.01 -4.51
CA GLY A 307 23.76 -17.05 -5.30
C GLY A 307 23.90 -15.68 -4.64
N LEU A 308 22.79 -15.12 -4.14
CA LEU A 308 22.78 -13.85 -3.40
C LEU A 308 23.63 -13.94 -2.13
N LYS A 309 23.52 -15.04 -1.38
CA LYS A 309 24.34 -15.29 -0.19
C LYS A 309 25.83 -15.36 -0.52
N ALA A 310 26.21 -16.11 -1.55
CA ALA A 310 27.60 -16.23 -1.99
C ALA A 310 28.16 -14.89 -2.51
N ALA A 311 27.32 -14.06 -3.12
CA ALA A 311 27.67 -12.71 -3.58
C ALA A 311 27.70 -11.66 -2.46
N GLY A 312 27.27 -12.00 -1.23
CA GLY A 312 27.22 -11.08 -0.10
C GLY A 312 26.12 -10.01 -0.20
N ILE A 313 25.06 -10.26 -0.98
CA ILE A 313 23.97 -9.31 -1.18
C ILE A 313 23.02 -9.36 0.01
N THR A 314 22.57 -8.19 0.50
CA THR A 314 21.51 -8.11 1.51
C THR A 314 20.20 -8.57 0.89
N HIS A 315 19.58 -9.63 1.40
CA HIS A 315 18.37 -10.17 0.80
C HIS A 315 17.39 -10.78 1.80
N ALA A 316 16.14 -10.91 1.36
CA ALA A 316 15.11 -11.73 1.98
C ALA A 316 14.29 -12.45 0.88
N ILE A 317 13.97 -13.72 1.11
CA ILE A 317 13.18 -14.55 0.19
C ILE A 317 11.94 -15.06 0.93
N HIS A 318 10.77 -14.83 0.36
CA HIS A 318 9.50 -15.33 0.87
C HIS A 318 8.84 -16.24 -0.16
N ARG A 319 8.35 -17.38 0.31
CA ARG A 319 7.74 -18.42 -0.53
C ARG A 319 6.38 -18.81 0.02
N TYR A 320 5.45 -19.09 -0.88
CA TYR A 320 4.06 -19.33 -0.57
C TYR A 320 3.59 -20.64 -1.20
N ASP A 321 2.67 -21.36 -0.56
CA ASP A 321 1.98 -22.49 -1.20
C ASP A 321 0.93 -21.97 -2.20
N ALA A 322 1.43 -21.37 -3.28
CA ALA A 322 0.66 -20.69 -4.30
C ALA A 322 1.33 -20.84 -5.66
N ASN A 323 0.58 -20.55 -6.73
CA ASN A 323 1.05 -20.67 -8.10
C ASN A 323 1.67 -19.34 -8.62
N HIS A 324 2.17 -19.34 -9.85
CA HIS A 324 2.57 -18.11 -10.54
C HIS A 324 1.39 -17.12 -10.59
N ALA A 325 1.69 -15.83 -10.49
CA ALA A 325 0.69 -14.75 -10.48
C ALA A 325 -0.29 -14.78 -9.28
N PHE A 326 0.08 -15.43 -8.16
CA PHE A 326 -0.79 -15.46 -6.97
C PHE A 326 -1.09 -14.09 -6.36
N ALA A 327 -0.24 -13.09 -6.63
CA ALA A 327 -0.42 -11.73 -6.15
C ALA A 327 -1.18 -10.83 -7.15
N ASN A 328 -1.56 -11.36 -8.31
CA ASN A 328 -2.40 -10.66 -9.29
C ASN A 328 -3.87 -11.08 -9.08
N PRO A 329 -4.75 -10.20 -8.54
CA PRO A 329 -6.15 -10.51 -8.30
C PRO A 329 -7.00 -10.71 -9.55
N SER A 330 -6.53 -10.30 -10.74
CA SER A 330 -7.19 -10.61 -12.02
C SER A 330 -6.84 -12.01 -12.55
N SER A 331 -5.86 -12.70 -11.94
CA SER A 331 -5.50 -14.07 -12.28
C SER A 331 -6.46 -15.06 -11.61
N ALA A 332 -6.86 -16.11 -12.32
CA ALA A 332 -7.54 -17.27 -11.72
C ALA A 332 -6.69 -17.99 -10.64
N ARG A 333 -5.40 -17.66 -10.55
CA ARG A 333 -4.44 -18.20 -9.57
C ARG A 333 -4.26 -17.30 -8.35
N TYR A 334 -5.02 -16.21 -8.25
CA TYR A 334 -4.93 -15.30 -7.12
C TYR A 334 -5.14 -16.03 -5.79
N ASP A 335 -4.22 -15.84 -4.86
CA ASP A 335 -4.35 -16.31 -3.48
C ASP A 335 -4.30 -15.11 -2.55
N ALA A 336 -5.47 -14.66 -2.08
CA ALA A 336 -5.61 -13.44 -1.31
C ALA A 336 -4.78 -13.45 -0.01
N LYS A 337 -4.67 -14.61 0.64
CA LYS A 337 -3.91 -14.76 1.89
C LYS A 337 -2.42 -14.56 1.65
N SER A 338 -1.86 -15.25 0.66
CA SER A 338 -0.44 -15.13 0.29
C SER A 338 -0.12 -13.75 -0.27
N ALA A 339 -1.01 -13.19 -1.10
CA ALA A 339 -0.86 -11.86 -1.67
C ALA A 339 -0.80 -10.77 -0.57
N SER A 340 -1.71 -10.83 0.39
CA SER A 340 -1.78 -9.86 1.50
C SER A 340 -0.55 -9.94 2.41
N ASP A 341 -0.16 -11.16 2.82
CA ASP A 341 1.02 -11.36 3.66
C ASP A 341 2.32 -10.99 2.92
N ALA A 342 2.45 -11.33 1.63
CA ALA A 342 3.56 -10.88 0.80
C ALA A 342 3.64 -9.36 0.72
N TRP A 343 2.51 -8.67 0.57
CA TRP A 343 2.48 -7.22 0.55
C TRP A 343 2.91 -6.61 1.88
N GLY A 344 2.50 -7.18 3.01
CA GLY A 344 2.97 -6.77 4.34
C GLY A 344 4.50 -6.79 4.45
N LYS A 345 5.13 -7.87 3.97
CA LYS A 345 6.59 -8.01 3.88
C LYS A 345 7.25 -7.00 2.94
N VAL A 346 6.64 -6.73 1.79
CA VAL A 346 7.14 -5.71 0.85
C VAL A 346 7.12 -4.33 1.48
N ARG A 347 6.02 -3.94 2.13
CA ARG A 347 5.97 -2.63 2.81
C ARG A 347 7.02 -2.52 3.89
N ALA A 348 7.18 -3.55 4.73
CA ALA A 348 8.18 -3.56 5.79
C ALA A 348 9.59 -3.39 5.20
N PHE A 349 9.90 -4.13 4.14
CA PHE A 349 11.17 -4.03 3.43
C PHE A 349 11.39 -2.65 2.80
N LEU A 350 10.43 -2.12 2.03
CA LEU A 350 10.56 -0.81 1.39
C LEU A 350 10.66 0.32 2.42
N ALA A 351 9.94 0.23 3.55
CA ALA A 351 10.05 1.18 4.63
C ALA A 351 11.47 1.13 5.23
N GLU A 352 11.97 -0.08 5.49
CA GLU A 352 13.31 -0.29 6.02
C GLU A 352 14.40 0.24 5.08
N LYS A 353 14.28 0.06 3.77
CA LYS A 353 15.35 0.40 2.82
C LYS A 353 15.28 1.83 2.29
N LEU A 354 14.09 2.43 2.20
CA LEU A 354 13.91 3.71 1.51
C LEU A 354 13.53 4.89 2.42
N LYS A 355 12.98 4.66 3.62
CA LYS A 355 12.51 5.75 4.51
C LYS A 355 13.48 6.10 5.64
N ARG A 356 14.76 5.74 5.48
CA ARG A 356 15.82 6.03 6.45
C ARG A 356 16.44 7.40 6.25
#